data_AF-A0A0F9RRA0-F1
#
_entry.id   AF-A0A0F9RRA0-F1
#
_cell.length_a   1.000
_cell.length_b   1.000
_cell.length_c   1.000
_cell.angle_alpha   90.00
_cell.angle_beta   90.00
_cell.angle_gamma   90.00
#
_symmetry.space_group_name_H-M   'P 1'
#
loop_
_entity.id
_entity.type
_entity.pdbx_description
1 polymer ?
#
loop_
_entity_poly.entity_id
_entity_poly.type
_entity_poly.pdbx_seq_one_letter_code
_entity_poly.pdbx_strand_id
1 'polypeptide(L)'
;MTQADYNKLLNCPRCGTMGAIYLLKLAGPKIIVKQRCPKHGGRSYKIPIMQKDNFIPHIRSAVFRCFKCGQEATVDHVKTSGPWTLIKCSCPTHGKKLPYQKIWNTVYSEISSNAFSAPQSDIPQPKQPQPTPSEEKKFCPSCGTPLEEIGRFCGTCGEELE
;
A
#
# COMPACT_ATOMS: atom_id res chain seq x y z
N MET A 1 -27.22 8.03 -1.08
CA MET A 1 -26.03 8.73 -0.52
C MET A 1 -25.05 8.93 -1.67
N THR A 2 -24.61 10.17 -1.88
CA THR A 2 -23.66 10.52 -2.95
C THR A 2 -22.24 10.12 -2.56
N GLN A 3 -21.34 9.93 -3.52
CA GLN A 3 -19.93 9.56 -3.30
C GLN A 3 -19.18 10.53 -2.36
N ALA A 4 -19.60 11.79 -2.32
CA ALA A 4 -19.08 12.82 -1.41
C ALA A 4 -19.41 12.57 0.07
N ASP A 5 -20.50 11.87 0.37
CA ASP A 5 -20.93 11.57 1.75
C ASP A 5 -20.04 10.49 2.39
N TYR A 6 -19.54 9.55 1.58
CA TYR A 6 -18.70 8.45 2.02
C TYR A 6 -17.30 8.90 2.47
N ASN A 7 -16.72 9.88 1.78
CA ASN A 7 -15.44 10.50 2.17
C ASN A 7 -15.55 11.26 3.50
N LYS A 8 -16.67 11.96 3.73
CA LYS A 8 -16.92 12.66 5.00
C LYS A 8 -17.01 11.68 6.18
N LEU A 9 -17.50 10.47 5.94
CA LEU A 9 -17.73 9.48 6.99
C LEU A 9 -16.43 8.90 7.57
N LEU A 10 -15.32 8.92 6.83
CA LEU A 10 -13.97 8.50 7.26
C LEU A 10 -13.08 9.67 7.73
N ASN A 11 -13.51 10.91 7.43
CA ASN A 11 -12.89 12.14 7.91
C ASN A 11 -13.44 12.60 9.25
N CYS A 12 -12.58 13.05 10.16
CA CYS A 12 -12.99 13.57 11.46
C CYS A 12 -13.84 14.83 11.28
N PRO A 13 -15.03 14.95 11.92
CA PRO A 13 -15.90 16.12 11.77
C PRO A 13 -15.29 17.40 12.37
N ARG A 14 -14.27 17.28 13.23
CA ARG A 14 -13.63 18.41 13.90
C ARG A 14 -12.44 19.00 13.14
N CYS A 15 -11.60 18.17 12.52
CA CYS A 15 -10.42 18.65 11.78
C CYS A 15 -10.45 18.33 10.29
N GLY A 16 -11.46 17.61 9.79
CA GLY A 16 -11.51 17.14 8.41
C GLY A 16 -10.47 16.07 8.05
N THR A 17 -9.51 15.76 8.93
CA THR A 17 -8.48 14.76 8.63
C THR A 17 -9.03 13.34 8.69
N MET A 18 -8.55 12.51 7.76
CA MET A 18 -8.88 11.08 7.73
C MET A 18 -8.32 10.38 8.98
N GLY A 19 -9.19 9.65 9.68
CA GLY A 19 -8.78 8.87 10.85
C GLY A 19 -8.12 7.55 10.45
N ALA A 20 -7.24 7.03 11.31
CA ALA A 20 -6.66 5.71 11.12
C ALA A 20 -7.61 4.63 11.66
N ILE A 21 -7.92 3.61 10.87
CA ILE A 21 -8.78 2.49 11.27
C ILE A 21 -7.92 1.46 12.01
N TYR A 22 -8.34 1.12 13.24
CA TYR A 22 -7.68 0.07 14.03
C TYR A 22 -8.53 -1.19 14.18
N LEU A 23 -9.85 -1.09 13.94
CA LEU A 23 -10.74 -2.24 14.00
C LEU A 23 -11.80 -2.16 12.92
N LEU A 24 -11.95 -3.24 12.16
CA LEU A 24 -13.01 -3.40 11.19
C LEU A 24 -13.61 -4.79 11.30
N LYS A 25 -14.90 -4.86 11.64
CA LYS A 25 -15.62 -6.11 11.93
C LYS A 25 -16.86 -6.23 11.07
N LEU A 26 -17.08 -7.39 10.47
CA LEU A 26 -18.38 -7.72 9.87
C LEU A 26 -19.34 -8.24 10.96
N ALA A 27 -20.54 -7.66 11.02
CA ALA A 27 -21.58 -8.01 11.97
C ALA A 27 -22.93 -8.09 11.24
N GLY A 28 -23.19 -9.23 10.59
CA GLY A 28 -24.38 -9.44 9.77
C GLY A 28 -24.44 -8.47 8.59
N PRO A 29 -25.53 -7.70 8.41
CA PRO A 29 -25.69 -6.78 7.27
C PRO A 29 -24.91 -5.46 7.43
N LYS A 30 -24.06 -5.32 8.45
CA LYS A 30 -23.35 -4.09 8.80
C LYS A 30 -21.88 -4.35 9.08
N ILE A 31 -21.03 -3.39 8.70
CA ILE A 31 -19.61 -3.34 8.98
C ILE A 31 -19.40 -2.34 10.11
N ILE A 32 -18.82 -2.78 11.22
CA ILE A 32 -18.44 -1.93 12.33
C ILE A 32 -17.02 -1.44 12.08
N VAL A 33 -16.86 -0.13 11.96
CA VAL A 33 -15.56 0.51 11.75
C VAL A 33 -15.24 1.33 12.99
N LYS A 34 -14.08 1.07 13.60
CA LYS A 34 -13.50 1.92 14.64
C LYS A 34 -12.25 2.58 14.12
N GLN A 35 -12.25 3.91 14.17
CA GLN A 35 -11.12 4.72 13.76
C GLN A 35 -10.66 5.61 14.90
N ARG A 36 -9.43 6.12 14.76
CA ARG A 36 -8.85 7.09 15.66
C ARG A 36 -8.29 8.25 14.85
N CYS A 37 -8.79 9.45 15.15
CA CYS A 37 -8.21 10.69 14.69
C CYS A 37 -6.97 11.01 15.54
N PRO A 38 -5.86 11.46 14.93
CA PRO A 38 -4.66 11.85 15.67
C PRO A 38 -4.88 13.04 16.61
N LYS A 39 -5.76 13.98 16.24
CA LYS A 39 -6.02 15.20 17.01
C LYS A 39 -7.16 15.08 18.03
N HIS A 40 -8.19 14.30 17.70
CA HIS A 40 -9.47 14.34 18.44
C HIS A 40 -9.91 13.00 19.05
N GLY A 41 -9.10 11.95 18.89
CA GLY A 41 -9.38 10.65 19.52
C GLY A 41 -10.24 9.70 18.68
N GLY A 42 -10.83 8.71 19.35
CA GLY A 42 -11.52 7.58 18.73
C GLY A 42 -12.97 7.86 18.33
N ARG A 43 -13.43 7.25 17.24
CA ARG A 43 -14.86 7.15 16.91
C ARG A 43 -15.19 5.79 16.31
N SER A 44 -16.47 5.43 16.37
CA SER A 44 -16.98 4.21 15.75
C SER A 44 -18.31 4.47 15.05
N TYR A 45 -18.49 3.83 13.90
CA TYR A 45 -19.73 3.91 13.13
C TYR A 45 -19.97 2.60 12.38
N LYS A 46 -21.14 2.49 11.77
CA LYS A 46 -21.62 1.30 11.09
C LYS A 46 -21.88 1.61 9.62
N ILE A 47 -21.31 0.82 8.72
CA ILE A 47 -21.53 0.93 7.28
C ILE A 47 -22.41 -0.25 6.83
N PRO A 48 -23.46 -0.06 6.02
CA PRO A 48 -24.21 -1.17 5.43
C PRO A 48 -23.31 -2.01 4.50
N ILE A 49 -23.37 -3.34 4.60
CA ILE A 49 -22.53 -4.22 3.77
C ILE A 49 -22.76 -4.04 2.27
N MET A 50 -23.96 -3.65 1.85
CA MET A 50 -24.29 -3.42 0.43
C MET A 50 -23.53 -2.25 -0.19
N GLN A 51 -22.99 -1.35 0.63
CA GLN A 51 -22.20 -0.20 0.17
C GLN A 51 -20.69 -0.44 0.33
N LYS A 52 -20.28 -1.63 0.80
CA LYS A 52 -18.90 -1.99 1.13
C LYS A 52 -17.92 -1.57 0.04
N ASP A 53 -18.22 -1.89 -1.22
CA ASP A 53 -17.31 -1.70 -2.35
C ASP A 53 -16.97 -0.23 -2.60
N ASN A 54 -17.93 0.68 -2.35
CA ASN A 54 -17.69 2.12 -2.41
C ASN A 54 -16.74 2.60 -1.30
N PHE A 55 -16.70 1.91 -0.17
CA PHE A 55 -15.84 2.25 0.96
C PHE A 55 -14.49 1.54 0.93
N ILE A 56 -14.31 0.45 0.20
CA ILE A 56 -13.04 -0.29 0.10
C ILE A 56 -11.82 0.62 -0.16
N PRO A 57 -11.81 1.53 -1.16
CA PRO A 57 -10.64 2.39 -1.39
C PRO A 57 -10.37 3.32 -0.20
N HIS A 58 -11.41 3.87 0.40
CA HIS A 58 -11.28 4.78 1.53
C HIS A 58 -10.88 4.05 2.83
N ILE A 59 -11.39 2.83 3.03
CA ILE A 59 -10.99 1.94 4.13
C ILE A 59 -9.52 1.58 3.97
N ARG A 60 -9.05 1.23 2.77
CA ARG A 60 -7.63 0.95 2.48
C ARG A 60 -6.76 2.13 2.93
N SER A 61 -7.06 3.34 2.44
CA SER A 61 -6.33 4.56 2.81
C SER A 61 -6.40 4.88 4.30
N ALA A 62 -7.43 4.44 5.01
CA ALA A 62 -7.57 4.68 6.45
C ALA A 62 -6.92 3.58 7.31
N VAL A 63 -6.85 2.34 6.84
CA VAL A 63 -6.18 1.22 7.54
C VAL A 63 -4.66 1.43 7.53
N PHE A 64 -4.09 1.83 6.39
CA PHE A 64 -2.65 2.06 6.23
C PHE A 64 -2.25 3.48 6.65
N ARG A 65 -2.73 3.95 7.81
CA ARG A 65 -2.40 5.27 8.35
C ARG A 65 -1.89 5.21 9.78
N CYS A 66 -1.00 6.14 10.09
CA CYS A 66 -0.47 6.30 11.42
C CYS A 66 -1.49 6.93 12.39
N PHE A 67 -1.69 6.31 13.55
CA PHE A 67 -2.57 6.82 14.60
C PHE A 67 -2.12 8.13 15.25
N LYS A 68 -0.83 8.48 15.12
CA LYS A 68 -0.24 9.67 15.76
C LYS A 68 -0.19 10.88 14.83
N CYS A 69 0.30 10.72 13.60
CA CYS A 69 0.43 11.83 12.66
C CYS A 69 -0.60 11.80 11.52
N GLY A 70 -1.30 10.69 11.28
CA GLY A 70 -2.26 10.56 10.19
C GLY A 70 -1.65 10.39 8.78
N GLN A 71 -0.32 10.29 8.68
CA GLN A 71 0.39 9.99 7.43
C GLN A 71 0.17 8.53 7.01
N GLU A 72 0.34 8.27 5.71
CA GLU A 72 0.34 6.92 5.17
C GLU A 72 1.48 6.11 5.79
N ALA A 73 1.17 4.88 6.18
CA ALA A 73 2.06 3.97 6.85
C ALA A 73 2.25 2.72 5.98
N THR A 74 3.47 2.21 5.92
CA THR A 74 3.77 0.97 5.19
C THR A 74 3.43 -0.23 6.05
N VAL A 75 3.09 -1.35 5.42
CA VAL A 75 2.82 -2.60 6.12
C VAL A 75 4.14 -3.24 6.52
N ASP A 76 4.33 -3.48 7.82
CA ASP A 76 5.53 -4.12 8.40
C ASP A 76 5.34 -5.63 8.51
N HIS A 77 4.18 -6.04 9.02
CA HIS A 77 3.88 -7.43 9.29
C HIS A 77 2.38 -7.68 9.22
N VAL A 78 2.00 -8.81 8.63
CA VAL A 78 0.60 -9.24 8.54
C VAL A 78 0.50 -10.65 9.09
N LYS A 79 -0.45 -10.86 10.00
CA LYS A 79 -0.73 -12.17 10.58
C LYS A 79 -2.22 -12.46 10.51
N THR A 80 -2.59 -13.63 10.01
CA THR A 80 -3.98 -14.11 10.04
C THR A 80 -4.23 -14.87 11.34
N SER A 81 -5.38 -14.62 11.96
CA SER A 81 -5.80 -15.23 13.24
C SER A 81 -7.31 -15.49 13.20
N GLY A 82 -7.69 -16.65 12.66
CA GLY A 82 -9.10 -17.02 12.46
C GLY A 82 -9.78 -16.07 11.46
N PRO A 83 -10.93 -15.43 11.81
CA PRO A 83 -11.61 -14.50 10.92
C PRO A 83 -10.95 -13.11 10.86
N TRP A 84 -9.84 -12.91 11.57
CA TRP A 84 -9.15 -11.63 11.68
C TRP A 84 -7.81 -11.64 10.97
N THR A 85 -7.48 -10.51 10.37
CA THR A 85 -6.16 -10.15 9.90
C THR A 85 -5.61 -9.05 10.81
N LEU A 86 -4.50 -9.37 11.47
CA LEU A 86 -3.73 -8.48 12.33
C LEU A 86 -2.64 -7.83 11.48
N ILE A 87 -2.79 -6.53 11.23
CA ILE A 87 -1.84 -5.75 10.44
C ILE A 87 -1.00 -4.92 11.40
N LYS A 88 0.31 -4.93 11.22
CA LYS A 88 1.24 -4.03 11.87
C LYS A 88 1.78 -3.07 10.81
N CYS A 89 1.55 -1.79 11.01
CA CYS A 89 2.05 -0.75 10.14
C CYS A 89 3.27 -0.07 10.76
N SER A 90 4.19 0.35 9.90
CA SER A 90 5.36 1.16 10.20
C SER A 90 5.14 2.57 9.66
N CYS A 91 5.23 3.56 10.54
CA CYS A 91 5.14 4.96 10.13
C CYS A 91 6.54 5.49 9.82
N PRO A 92 6.75 6.27 8.75
CA PRO A 92 8.05 6.86 8.45
C PRO A 92 8.54 7.82 9.55
N THR A 93 7.62 8.49 10.26
CA THR A 93 7.95 9.46 11.31
C THR A 93 7.99 8.86 12.72
N HIS A 94 7.23 7.79 12.98
CA HIS A 94 7.05 7.22 14.32
C HIS A 94 7.52 5.76 14.45
N GLY A 95 8.02 5.17 13.36
CA GLY A 95 8.50 3.79 13.28
C GLY A 95 7.42 2.74 13.57
N LYS A 96 7.85 1.61 14.14
CA LYS A 96 7.05 0.40 14.42
C LYS A 96 6.16 0.47 15.66
N LYS A 97 5.97 1.65 16.25
CA LYS A 97 5.25 1.85 17.53
C LYS A 97 3.71 1.90 17.37
N LEU A 98 3.16 1.42 16.25
CA LEU A 98 1.72 1.40 16.02
C LEU A 98 1.11 0.11 16.57
N PRO A 99 -0.06 0.18 17.25
CA PRO A 99 -0.79 -0.99 17.69
C PRO A 99 -1.29 -1.79 16.50
N TYR A 100 -1.47 -3.10 16.65
CA TYR A 100 -2.05 -3.96 15.60
C TYR A 100 -3.45 -3.47 15.19
N GLN A 101 -3.68 -3.41 13.88
CA GLN A 101 -5.01 -3.20 13.31
C GLN A 101 -5.69 -4.55 13.13
N LYS A 102 -6.92 -4.68 13.63
CA LYS A 102 -7.73 -5.90 13.52
C LYS A 102 -8.77 -5.72 12.43
N ILE A 103 -8.49 -6.24 11.25
CA ILE A 103 -9.36 -6.14 10.09
C ILE A 103 -9.97 -7.51 9.82
N TRP A 104 -11.26 -7.58 9.51
CA TRP A 104 -11.88 -8.85 9.12
C TRP A 104 -11.22 -9.39 7.85
N ASN A 105 -10.88 -10.68 7.82
CA ASN A 105 -10.03 -11.23 6.77
C ASN A 105 -10.60 -11.03 5.36
N THR A 106 -11.91 -11.20 5.19
CA THR A 106 -12.57 -10.97 3.89
C THR A 106 -12.41 -9.54 3.39
N VAL A 107 -12.58 -8.55 4.26
CA VAL A 107 -12.40 -7.14 3.89
C VAL A 107 -10.93 -6.83 3.66
N TYR A 108 -10.03 -7.46 4.43
CA TYR A 108 -8.59 -7.32 4.22
C TYR A 108 -8.18 -7.80 2.82
N SER A 109 -8.62 -8.99 2.41
CA SER A 109 -8.35 -9.54 1.08
C SER A 109 -8.80 -8.57 -0.02
N GLU A 110 -9.94 -7.92 0.13
CA GLU A 110 -10.44 -6.96 -0.85
C GLU A 110 -9.59 -5.69 -0.90
N ILE A 111 -9.28 -5.09 0.26
CA ILE A 111 -8.42 -3.90 0.30
C ILE A 111 -6.99 -4.20 -0.14
N SER A 112 -6.48 -5.44 0.04
CA SER A 112 -5.14 -5.81 -0.43
C SER A 112 -5.11 -6.08 -1.94
N SER A 113 -6.14 -6.76 -2.46
CA SER A 113 -6.23 -7.13 -3.88
C SER A 113 -6.56 -5.94 -4.79
N ASN A 114 -7.34 -4.96 -4.33
CA ASN A 114 -7.62 -3.71 -5.07
C ASN A 114 -6.45 -2.71 -5.06
N ALA A 115 -5.21 -3.19 -5.11
CA ALA A 115 -4.04 -2.34 -5.42
C ALA A 115 -4.03 -1.83 -6.89
N PHE A 116 -4.98 -2.28 -7.71
CA PHE A 116 -5.40 -1.69 -9.00
C PHE A 116 -6.83 -1.19 -8.76
N SER A 117 -7.19 0.10 -8.78
CA SER A 117 -6.95 1.09 -9.83
C SER A 117 -7.00 2.49 -9.23
N ALA A 118 -5.85 3.15 -9.07
CA ALA A 118 -5.81 4.61 -9.13
C ALA A 118 -5.45 4.97 -10.58
N PRO A 119 -6.10 5.97 -11.22
CA PRO A 119 -5.62 6.49 -12.50
C PRO A 119 -4.18 6.94 -12.29
N GLN A 120 -3.26 6.31 -13.03
CA GLN A 120 -1.85 6.61 -13.00
C GLN A 120 -1.67 8.03 -13.53
N SER A 121 -1.52 8.99 -12.63
CA SER A 121 -0.84 10.25 -12.93
C SER A 121 0.64 10.02 -12.64
N ASP A 122 1.43 10.04 -13.71
CA ASP A 122 2.89 10.05 -13.77
C ASP A 122 3.59 10.56 -12.51
N ILE A 123 4.06 9.65 -11.67
CA ILE A 123 5.25 9.85 -10.84
C ILE A 123 5.98 8.49 -10.75
N PRO A 124 7.24 8.37 -11.22
CA PRO A 124 7.99 7.12 -11.15
C PRO A 124 8.34 6.79 -9.70
N GLN A 125 7.79 5.68 -9.20
CA GLN A 125 8.08 5.15 -7.88
C GLN A 125 9.35 4.27 -7.92
N PRO A 126 10.35 4.46 -7.04
CA PRO A 126 11.55 3.64 -7.00
C PRO A 126 11.21 2.22 -6.55
N LYS A 127 11.45 1.25 -7.43
CA LYS A 127 11.34 -0.19 -7.14
C LYS A 127 12.46 -0.61 -6.18
N GLN A 128 12.09 -1.32 -5.11
CA GLN A 128 13.03 -2.04 -4.25
C GLN A 128 13.81 -3.10 -5.05
N PRO A 129 15.04 -3.47 -4.62
CA PRO A 129 15.92 -4.37 -5.35
C PRO A 129 15.40 -5.81 -5.32
N GLN A 130 15.17 -6.37 -6.49
CA GLN A 130 14.98 -7.79 -6.72
C GLN A 130 16.37 -8.39 -7.03
N PRO A 131 16.81 -9.48 -6.38
CA PRO A 131 18.02 -10.17 -6.79
C PRO A 131 17.70 -10.92 -8.09
N THR A 132 18.04 -10.33 -9.22
CA THR A 132 18.13 -11.02 -10.51
C THR A 132 19.59 -11.31 -10.82
N PRO A 133 19.91 -12.50 -11.36
CA PRO A 133 21.28 -12.84 -11.75
C PRO A 133 21.67 -11.93 -12.91
N SER A 134 22.58 -11.00 -12.66
CA SER A 134 23.04 -10.06 -13.67
C SER A 134 23.91 -10.82 -14.67
N GLU A 135 23.33 -11.01 -15.85
CA GLU A 135 24.04 -11.19 -17.11
C GLU A 135 25.17 -10.14 -17.17
N GLU A 136 26.42 -10.63 -17.16
CA GLU A 136 27.61 -9.80 -17.18
C GLU A 136 27.75 -9.21 -18.59
N LYS A 137 27.19 -8.01 -18.79
CA LYS A 137 27.36 -7.26 -20.04
C LYS A 137 28.84 -6.94 -20.20
N LYS A 138 29.50 -7.64 -21.11
CA LYS A 138 30.89 -7.36 -21.50
C LYS A 138 30.90 -6.13 -22.40
N PHE A 139 31.88 -5.25 -22.21
CA PHE A 139 32.09 -4.07 -23.06
C PHE A 139 33.32 -4.32 -23.92
N CYS A 140 33.32 -3.80 -25.14
CA CYS A 140 34.49 -3.87 -26.01
C CYS A 140 35.65 -3.09 -25.36
N PRO A 141 36.85 -3.70 -25.19
CA PRO A 141 37.98 -3.02 -24.55
C PRO A 141 38.58 -1.90 -25.41
N SER A 142 38.34 -1.93 -26.73
CA SER A 142 38.91 -0.95 -27.67
C SER A 142 38.02 0.30 -27.82
N CYS A 143 36.70 0.14 -27.95
CA CYS A 143 35.78 1.28 -28.16
C CYS A 143 34.77 1.54 -27.03
N GLY A 144 34.64 0.63 -26.07
CA GLY A 144 33.72 0.77 -24.93
C GLY A 144 32.25 0.48 -25.25
N THR A 145 31.90 0.05 -26.47
CA THR A 145 30.53 -0.31 -26.82
C THR A 145 30.08 -1.57 -26.07
N PRO A 146 28.86 -1.60 -25.50
CA PRO A 146 28.30 -2.80 -24.88
C PRO A 146 28.13 -3.92 -25.92
N LEU A 147 28.62 -5.11 -25.59
CA LEU A 147 28.49 -6.29 -26.45
C LEU A 147 27.30 -7.10 -25.97
N GLU A 148 26.24 -7.13 -26.77
CA GLU A 148 25.03 -7.91 -26.47
C GLU A 148 25.13 -9.37 -26.94
N GLU A 149 26.13 -9.72 -27.77
CA GLU A 149 26.34 -11.09 -28.23
C GLU A 149 27.85 -11.41 -28.23
N ILE A 150 28.22 -12.63 -27.82
CA ILE A 150 29.60 -13.13 -27.87
C ILE A 150 29.92 -13.46 -29.34
N GLY A 151 30.21 -12.44 -30.12
CA GLY A 151 30.78 -12.54 -31.46
C GLY A 151 32.30 -12.47 -31.42
N ARG A 152 32.98 -13.09 -32.39
CA ARG A 152 34.45 -13.00 -32.51
C ARG A 152 34.96 -11.58 -32.81
N PHE A 153 34.09 -10.66 -33.22
CA PHE A 153 34.46 -9.29 -33.55
C PHE A 153 33.42 -8.29 -33.06
N CYS A 154 33.86 -7.10 -32.67
CA CYS A 154 32.98 -5.99 -32.33
C CYS A 154 32.34 -5.43 -33.60
N GLY A 155 31.01 -5.44 -33.68
CA GLY A 155 30.27 -4.92 -34.83
C GLY A 155 30.37 -3.40 -35.04
N THR A 156 30.92 -2.65 -34.07
CA THR A 156 31.03 -1.18 -34.16
C THR A 156 32.43 -0.72 -34.58
N CYS A 157 33.49 -1.26 -33.99
CA CYS A 157 34.86 -0.83 -34.30
C CYS A 157 35.68 -1.88 -35.09
N GLY A 158 35.15 -3.11 -35.24
CA GLY A 158 35.83 -4.19 -35.96
C GLY A 158 36.92 -4.91 -35.17
N GLU A 159 37.12 -4.57 -33.89
CA GLU A 159 38.12 -5.22 -33.02
C GLU A 159 37.79 -6.70 -32.78
N GLU A 160 38.79 -7.58 -32.84
CA GLU A 160 38.62 -9.00 -32.50
C GLU A 160 38.41 -9.16 -30.98
N LEU A 161 37.38 -9.91 -30.62
CA LEU A 161 36.99 -10.20 -29.24
C LEU A 161 37.33 -11.66 -28.97
N GLU A 162 38.53 -11.90 -28.45
CA GLU A 162 39.01 -13.22 -27.99
C GLU A 162 38.38 -13.66 -26.66
#